data_AF-A3K6W1-F1
#
_entry.id   AF-A3K6W1-F1
#
_cell.length_a   1.000
_cell.length_b   1.000
_cell.length_c   1.000
_cell.angle_alpha   90.00
_cell.angle_beta   90.00
_cell.angle_gamma   90.00
#
_symmetry.space_group_name_H-M   'P 1'
#
loop_
_entity.id
_entity.type
_entity.pdbx_description
1 polymer ?
#
loop_
_entity_poly.entity_id
_entity_poly.type
_entity_poly.pdbx_seq_one_letter_code
_entity_poly.pdbx_strand_id
1 'polypeptide(L)'
;MSDRFFVVTGGPGVGKTSLITELARHGLHTTPESGRAIIREEMARGGDALPWADRMAYAEQMLERDLRAYSTAQALSGPVIFEWLLVIP
;
A
#
# COMPACT_ATOMS: atom_id res chain seq x y z
N MET A 1 -11.76 -13.35 -13.57
CA MET A 1 -12.40 -13.23 -12.24
C MET A 1 -11.31 -13.17 -11.19
N SER A 2 -11.52 -12.30 -10.22
CA SER A 2 -10.56 -11.65 -9.32
C SER A 2 -10.14 -12.54 -8.13
N ASP A 3 -10.18 -13.87 -8.28
CA ASP A 3 -10.14 -14.82 -7.16
C ASP A 3 -8.76 -14.96 -6.50
N ARG A 4 -7.81 -14.09 -6.87
CA ARG A 4 -6.42 -14.11 -6.41
C ARG A 4 -5.98 -12.82 -5.73
N PHE A 5 -6.75 -11.73 -5.80
CA PHE A 5 -6.35 -10.44 -5.24
C PHE A 5 -7.12 -10.16 -3.94
N PHE A 6 -6.37 -9.95 -2.86
CA PHE A 6 -6.89 -9.77 -1.51
C PHE A 6 -6.44 -8.42 -0.97
N VAL A 7 -7.35 -7.64 -0.39
CA VAL A 7 -7.02 -6.37 0.24
C VAL A 7 -7.13 -6.53 1.75
N VAL A 8 -6.08 -6.16 2.46
CA VAL A 8 -6.07 -6.07 3.92
C VAL A 8 -6.18 -4.60 4.31
N THR A 9 -7.30 -4.25 4.93
CA THR A 9 -7.59 -2.91 5.43
C THR A 9 -7.63 -2.87 6.95
N GLY A 10 -7.47 -1.69 7.54
CA GLY A 10 -7.61 -1.47 8.98
C GLY A 10 -6.85 -0.25 9.48
N GLY A 11 -7.10 0.16 10.72
CA GLY A 11 -6.47 1.34 11.33
C GLY A 11 -4.96 1.17 11.58
N PRO A 12 -4.24 2.26 11.91
CA PRO A 12 -2.86 2.18 12.39
C PRO A 12 -2.76 1.28 13.63
N GLY A 13 -1.68 0.51 13.75
CA GLY A 13 -1.38 -0.28 14.96
C GLY A 13 -2.11 -1.62 15.10
N VAL A 14 -3.06 -1.98 14.22
CA VAL A 14 -3.83 -3.25 14.33
C VAL A 14 -3.07 -4.51 13.86
N GLY A 15 -1.77 -4.41 13.59
CA GLY A 15 -0.94 -5.56 13.23
C GLY A 15 -0.94 -5.98 11.74
N LYS A 16 -1.54 -5.18 10.84
CA LYS A 16 -1.58 -5.49 9.39
C LYS A 16 -0.20 -5.76 8.81
N THR A 17 0.76 -4.87 9.08
CA THR A 17 2.12 -5.00 8.58
C THR A 17 2.79 -6.30 9.06
N SER A 18 2.52 -6.73 10.30
CA SER A 18 3.01 -8.02 10.83
C SER A 18 2.38 -9.22 10.10
N LEU A 19 1.07 -9.18 9.86
CA LEU A 19 0.37 -10.22 9.09
C LEU A 19 0.92 -10.31 7.66
N ILE A 20 1.04 -9.18 6.97
CA ILE A 20 1.57 -9.11 5.60
C ILE A 20 3.00 -9.64 5.54
N THR A 21 3.84 -9.27 6.51
CA THR A 21 5.22 -9.77 6.60
C THR A 21 5.24 -11.28 6.73
N GLU A 22 4.37 -11.87 7.55
CA GLU A 22 4.33 -13.33 7.72
C GLU A 22 3.80 -14.04 6.47
N LEU A 23 2.76 -13.51 5.82
CA LEU A 23 2.25 -14.06 4.55
C LEU A 23 3.32 -14.04 3.44
N ALA A 24 4.14 -12.98 3.39
CA ALA A 24 5.28 -12.92 2.48
C ALA A 24 6.31 -14.02 2.77
N ARG A 25 6.59 -14.32 4.05
CA ARG A 25 7.50 -15.42 4.46
C ARG A 25 6.97 -16.80 4.07
N HIS A 26 5.65 -16.95 3.97
CA HIS A 26 5.00 -18.15 3.45
C HIS A 26 4.95 -18.22 1.92
N GLY A 27 5.59 -17.28 1.21
CA GLY A 27 5.70 -17.29 -0.25
C GLY A 27 4.52 -16.67 -0.98
N LEU A 28 3.60 -15.99 -0.28
CA LEU A 28 2.54 -15.23 -0.94
C LEU A 28 3.09 -13.90 -1.45
N HIS A 29 2.55 -13.44 -2.58
CA HIS A 29 2.89 -12.12 -3.09
C HIS A 29 2.23 -11.04 -2.24
N THR A 30 3.00 -10.04 -1.84
CA THR A 30 2.51 -8.94 -1.01
C THR A 30 3.00 -7.61 -1.57
N THR A 31 2.15 -6.58 -1.52
CA THR A 31 2.56 -5.21 -1.82
C THR A 31 2.63 -4.40 -0.52
N PRO A 32 3.75 -3.70 -0.24
CA PRO A 32 3.86 -2.86 0.95
C PRO A 32 2.90 -1.67 0.89
N GLU A 33 2.50 -1.16 2.06
CA GLU A 33 1.62 0.00 2.20
C GLU A 33 2.15 1.26 1.48
N SER A 34 1.41 1.73 0.47
CA SER A 34 1.77 2.89 -0.35
C SER A 34 1.94 4.17 0.46
N GLY A 35 1.05 4.44 1.42
CA GLY A 35 1.05 5.69 2.19
C GLY A 35 2.32 5.91 3.01
N ARG A 36 2.78 4.86 3.72
CA ARG A 36 4.00 4.94 4.53
C ARG A 36 5.26 5.08 3.68
N ALA A 37 5.29 4.46 2.50
CA ALA A 37 6.39 4.62 1.56
C ALA A 37 6.46 6.04 1.01
N ILE A 38 5.31 6.63 0.64
CA ILE A 38 5.21 8.03 0.20
C ILE A 38 5.70 8.96 1.32
N ILE A 39 5.22 8.83 2.56
CA ILE A 39 5.68 9.67 3.67
C ILE A 39 7.20 9.67 3.80
N ARG A 40 7.84 8.50 3.72
CA ARG A 40 9.31 8.38 3.82
C ARG A 40 10.03 9.06 2.66
N GLU A 41 9.54 8.85 1.45
CA GLU A 41 10.12 9.43 0.22
C GLU A 41 9.97 10.95 0.21
N GLU A 42 8.79 11.46 0.54
CA GLU A 42 8.46 12.88 0.69
C GLU A 42 9.31 13.56 1.76
N MET A 43 9.41 12.97 2.96
CA MET A 43 10.27 13.50 4.01
C MET A 43 11.75 13.52 3.60
N ALA A 44 12.22 12.50 2.87
CA ALA A 44 13.61 12.43 2.42
C ALA A 44 13.92 13.47 1.33
N ARG A 45 12.96 13.78 0.45
CA ARG A 45 13.11 14.75 -0.64
C ARG A 45 12.72 16.18 -0.25
N GLY A 46 12.23 16.41 0.97
CA GLY A 46 11.69 17.70 1.41
C GLY A 46 10.41 18.10 0.67
N GLY A 47 9.62 17.12 0.22
CA GLY A 47 8.35 17.32 -0.45
C GLY A 47 7.19 17.58 0.51
N ASP A 48 6.05 17.94 -0.08
CA ASP A 48 4.84 18.38 0.59
C ASP A 48 3.65 17.43 0.43
N ALA A 49 3.77 16.36 -0.36
CA ALA A 49 2.71 15.37 -0.54
C ALA A 49 2.60 14.43 0.68
N LEU A 50 2.37 15.02 1.84
CA LEU A 50 2.27 14.40 3.15
C LEU A 50 0.83 14.57 3.66
N PRO A 51 0.30 13.63 4.46
CA PRO A 51 -1.09 13.71 4.93
C PRO A 51 -1.38 14.91 5.85
N TRP A 52 -0.33 15.60 6.34
CA TRP A 52 -0.44 16.81 7.15
C TRP A 52 -0.05 18.10 6.40
N ALA A 53 0.54 18.03 5.21
CA ALA A 53 0.99 19.20 4.46
C ALA A 53 0.09 19.43 3.23
N ASP A 54 0.12 18.53 2.25
CA ASP A 54 -0.81 18.49 1.13
C ASP A 54 -1.51 17.14 1.04
N ARG A 55 -2.76 17.11 1.53
CA ARG A 55 -3.60 15.91 1.54
C ARG A 55 -4.00 15.44 0.15
N MET A 56 -4.19 16.36 -0.80
CA MET A 56 -4.65 16.00 -2.14
C MET A 56 -3.50 15.35 -2.91
N ALA A 57 -2.33 16.00 -2.89
CA ALA A 57 -1.12 15.43 -3.50
C ALA A 57 -0.76 14.07 -2.89
N TYR A 58 -0.91 13.92 -1.57
CA TYR A 58 -0.71 12.62 -0.90
C TYR A 58 -1.70 11.55 -1.39
N ALA A 59 -2.99 11.89 -1.50
CA ALA A 59 -4.02 10.97 -1.97
C ALA A 59 -3.82 10.57 -3.44
N GLU A 60 -3.44 11.52 -4.30
CA GLU A 60 -3.12 11.26 -5.71
C GLU A 60 -1.92 10.32 -5.86
N GLN A 61 -0.83 10.58 -5.12
CA GLN A 61 0.34 9.70 -5.13
C GLN A 61 0.02 8.29 -4.62
N MET A 62 -0.82 8.18 -3.58
CA MET A 62 -1.30 6.88 -3.09
C MET A 62 -2.06 6.14 -4.19
N LEU A 63 -3.04 6.80 -4.83
CA LEU A 63 -3.82 6.20 -5.91
C LEU A 63 -2.93 5.74 -7.07
N GLU A 64 -2.02 6.60 -7.53
CA GLU A 64 -1.09 6.24 -8.60
C GLU A 64 -0.22 5.02 -8.26
N ARG A 65 0.30 4.97 -7.04
CA ARG A 65 1.15 3.88 -6.57
C ARG A 65 0.36 2.58 -6.46
N ASP A 66 -0.87 2.64 -5.98
CA ASP A 66 -1.77 1.49 -5.89
C ASP A 66 -2.16 0.97 -7.28
N LEU A 67 -2.42 1.85 -8.24
CA LEU A 67 -2.67 1.47 -9.63
C LEU A 67 -1.44 0.81 -10.29
N ARG A 68 -0.24 1.34 -10.04
CA ARG A 68 1.01 0.71 -10.48
C ARG A 68 1.20 -0.67 -9.86
N ALA A 69 0.99 -0.79 -8.54
CA ALA A 69 1.09 -2.06 -7.82
C ALA A 69 0.10 -3.11 -8.37
N TYR A 70 -1.16 -2.70 -8.60
CA TYR A 70 -2.16 -3.54 -9.23
C TYR A 70 -1.73 -4.00 -10.63
N SER A 71 -1.24 -3.07 -11.47
CA SER A 71 -0.76 -3.39 -12.82
C SER A 71 0.38 -4.41 -12.80
N THR A 72 1.38 -4.22 -11.93
CA THR A 72 2.49 -5.18 -11.75
C THR A 72 2.00 -6.53 -11.23
N ALA A 73 1.04 -6.54 -10.31
CA ALA A 73 0.47 -7.76 -9.75
C ALA A 73 -0.26 -8.64 -10.78
N GLN A 74 -0.74 -8.06 -11.90
CA GLN A 74 -1.35 -8.85 -12.98
C GLN A 74 -0.38 -9.86 -13.61
N ALA A 75 0.93 -9.60 -13.56
CA ALA A 75 1.96 -10.50 -14.07
C ALA A 75 2.28 -11.66 -13.10
N LEU A 76 1.82 -11.59 -11.85
CA LEU A 76 2.09 -12.61 -10.83
C LEU A 76 1.07 -13.75 -10.92
N SER A 77 1.54 -14.97 -10.71
CA SER A 77 0.70 -16.16 -10.55
C SER A 77 0.40 -16.39 -9.06
N GLY A 78 -0.76 -16.97 -8.74
CA GLY A 78 -1.18 -17.19 -7.35
C GLY A 78 -1.71 -15.95 -6.61
N PRO A 79 -1.97 -16.04 -5.29
CA PRO A 79 -2.54 -14.96 -4.49
C PRO A 79 -1.63 -13.74 -4.36
N VAL A 80 -2.22 -12.53 -4.45
CA VAL A 80 -1.55 -11.26 -4.18
C VAL A 80 -2.33 -10.50 -3.11
N ILE A 81 -1.62 -10.04 -2.09
CA ILE A 81 -2.21 -9.35 -0.94
C ILE A 81 -1.75 -7.88 -0.94
N PHE A 82 -2.71 -6.97 -0.92
CA PHE A 82 -2.49 -5.53 -0.89
C PHE A 82 -2.74 -4.98 0.51
N GLU A 83 -1.78 -4.23 1.07
CA GLU A 83 -1.96 -3.50 2.32
C GLU A 83 -2.47 -2.08 2.03
N TRP A 84 -3.73 -1.80 2.39
CA TRP A 84 -4.31 -0.46 2.28
C TRP A 84 -4.58 0.13 3.66
N LEU A 85 -4.06 1.33 3.90
CA LEU A 85 -4.49 2.14 5.04
C LEU A 85 -5.78 2.85 4.66
N LEU A 86 -6.79 2.80 5.54
CA LEU A 86 -7.96 3.64 5.37
C LEU A 86 -7.54 5.09 5.59
N VAL A 87 -7.41 5.87 4.51
CA VAL A 87 -7.27 7.31 4.60
C VAL A 87 -8.69 7.87 4.69
N ILE A 88 -9.09 8.30 5.89
CA ILE A 88 -10.33 9.07 6.05
C ILE A 88 -10.02 10.49 5.55
N PRO A 89 -10.75 11.03 4.55
CA PRO A 89 -10.59 12.41 4.09
C PRO A 89 -10.87 13.43 5.20
#